data_AF-A0A355GRP8-F1
#
_entry.id   AF-A0A355GRP8-F1
#
_cell.length_a   1.000
_cell.length_b   1.000
_cell.length_c   1.000
_cell.angle_alpha   90.00
_cell.angle_beta   90.00
_cell.angle_gamma   90.00
#
_symmetry.space_group_name_H-M   'P 1'
#
loop_
_entity.id
_entity.type
_entity.pdbx_description
1 polymer ?
#
loop_
_entity_poly.entity_id
_entity_poly.type
_entity_poly.pdbx_seq_one_letter_code
_entity_poly.pdbx_strand_id
1 'polypeptide(L)'
;FGEAGDWPFVLEDHSMTDPEEDPEDPNNMNRLLAENWDAPIIVTTSVRLCESLFANRPSACRKLHNITRSVVLFDEVQTLPAQLAIPT
;
A
#
# COMPACT_ATOMS: atom_id res chain seq x y z
N PHE A 1 -6.15 -17.42 -13.31
CA PHE A 1 -5.94 -16.70 -12.04
C PHE A 1 -4.61 -17.20 -11.52
N GLY A 2 -3.53 -16.48 -11.87
CA GLY A 2 -2.16 -16.91 -11.66
C GLY A 2 -1.77 -16.84 -10.20
N GLU A 3 -0.91 -17.76 -9.79
CA GLU A 3 -0.37 -17.85 -8.44
C GLU A 3 0.24 -16.51 -8.01
N ALA A 4 0.04 -16.15 -6.75
CA ALA A 4 0.67 -15.00 -6.10
C ALA A 4 2.20 -15.19 -6.11
N GLY A 5 2.83 -14.79 -7.22
CA GLY A 5 4.24 -15.03 -7.51
C GLY A 5 4.67 -14.58 -8.91
N ASP A 6 3.73 -14.29 -9.82
CA ASP A 6 4.06 -14.04 -11.24
C ASP A 6 4.56 -12.62 -11.56
N TRP A 7 4.55 -11.70 -10.57
CA TRP A 7 5.03 -10.33 -10.76
C TRP A 7 5.91 -9.88 -9.58
N PRO A 8 7.23 -10.14 -9.62
CA PRO A 8 8.16 -9.78 -8.52
C PRO A 8 8.29 -8.25 -8.32
N PHE A 9 7.62 -7.44 -9.13
CA PHE A 9 7.65 -5.99 -9.09
C PHE A 9 6.38 -5.35 -8.54
N VAL A 10 5.31 -6.12 -8.33
CA VAL A 10 4.00 -5.62 -7.90
C VAL A 10 3.68 -6.13 -6.50
N LEU A 11 3.34 -5.21 -5.61
CA LEU A 11 2.94 -5.49 -4.24
C LEU A 11 1.51 -5.04 -4.02
N GLU A 12 0.67 -5.92 -3.51
CA GLU A 12 -0.70 -5.63 -3.11
C GLU A 12 -0.75 -5.41 -1.60
N ASP A 13 -1.21 -4.24 -1.14
CA ASP A 13 -1.40 -3.96 0.29
C ASP A 13 -2.75 -3.28 0.52
N HIS A 14 -3.73 -4.07 0.97
CA HIS A 14 -5.06 -3.62 1.37
C HIS A 14 -5.61 -4.49 2.51
N SER A 15 -6.75 -4.13 3.10
CA SER A 15 -7.30 -4.85 4.26
C SER A 15 -7.58 -6.34 4.03
N MET A 16 -7.79 -6.78 2.78
CA MET A 16 -7.97 -8.20 2.43
C MET A 16 -6.65 -8.97 2.24
N THR A 17 -5.49 -8.30 2.23
CA THR A 17 -4.16 -8.95 2.10
C THR A 17 -3.40 -8.99 3.42
N ASP A 18 -4.03 -8.61 4.54
CA ASP A 18 -3.42 -8.75 5.85
C ASP A 18 -3.24 -10.26 6.14
N PRO A 19 -2.00 -10.76 6.25
CA PRO A 19 -1.77 -12.19 6.46
C PRO A 19 -2.33 -12.62 7.81
N GLU A 20 -2.94 -13.81 7.87
CA GLU A 20 -3.22 -14.46 9.15
C GLU A 20 -1.90 -14.65 9.91
N GLU A 21 -1.92 -14.49 11.24
CA GLU A 21 -0.71 -14.55 12.09
C GLU A 21 -0.14 -15.98 12.17
N ASP A 22 0.43 -16.51 11.09
CA ASP A 22 1.17 -17.76 11.08
C ASP A 22 2.69 -17.48 10.99
N PRO A 23 3.45 -17.71 12.07
CA PRO A 23 4.89 -17.45 12.10
C PRO A 23 5.73 -18.35 11.18
N GLU A 24 5.17 -19.44 10.63
CA GLU A 24 5.83 -20.29 9.64
C GLU A 24 5.49 -19.93 8.18
N ASP A 25 4.70 -18.87 7.95
CA ASP A 25 4.24 -18.50 6.61
C ASP A 25 5.38 -17.91 5.74
N PRO A 26 5.66 -18.48 4.54
CA PRO A 26 6.54 -17.88 3.54
C PRO A 26 6.16 -16.43 3.13
N ASN A 27 4.93 -15.96 3.42
CA ASN A 27 4.50 -14.57 3.25
C ASN A 27 5.20 -13.55 4.17
N ASN A 28 6.08 -13.96 5.08
CA ASN A 28 6.82 -13.02 5.94
C ASN A 28 7.63 -11.99 5.13
N MET A 29 8.14 -12.37 3.94
CA MET A 29 8.79 -11.43 3.02
C MET A 29 7.78 -10.41 2.48
N ASN A 30 6.63 -10.86 1.97
CA ASN A 30 5.56 -9.95 1.50
C ASN A 30 5.09 -9.00 2.59
N ARG A 31 5.05 -9.47 3.85
CA ARG A 31 4.72 -8.63 5.01
C ARG A 31 5.75 -7.52 5.25
N LEU A 32 7.04 -7.84 5.15
CA LEU A 32 8.12 -6.85 5.26
C LEU A 32 8.09 -5.84 4.09
N LEU A 33 7.83 -6.32 2.88
CA LEU A 33 7.64 -5.48 1.70
C LEU A 33 6.42 -4.57 1.85
N ALA A 34 5.28 -5.10 2.34
CA ALA A 34 4.06 -4.35 2.63
C ALA A 34 4.24 -3.32 3.73
N GLU A 35 5.00 -3.62 4.78
CA GLU A 35 5.25 -2.67 5.86
C GLU A 35 6.09 -1.46 5.41
N ASN A 36 7.02 -1.68 4.48
CA ASN A 36 7.88 -0.62 3.96
C ASN A 36 7.39 -0.01 2.64
N TRP A 37 6.41 -0.63 1.97
CA TRP A 37 6.11 -0.39 0.54
C TRP A 37 7.37 -0.46 -0.32
N ASP A 38 8.13 -1.55 -0.16
CA ASP A 38 9.43 -1.76 -0.80
C ASP A 38 9.29 -2.56 -2.10
N ALA A 39 8.43 -2.07 -3.00
CA ALA A 39 8.24 -2.61 -4.34
C ALA A 39 8.13 -1.47 -5.36
N PRO A 40 8.58 -1.67 -6.62
CA PRO A 40 8.49 -0.64 -7.64
C PRO A 40 7.05 -0.19 -7.95
N ILE A 41 6.10 -1.12 -7.87
CA ILE A 41 4.67 -0.86 -8.10
C ILE A 41 3.91 -1.35 -6.87
N ILE A 42 3.15 -0.46 -6.25
CA ILE A 42 2.27 -0.79 -5.13
C ILE A 42 0.82 -0.56 -5.57
N VAL A 43 -0.02 -1.57 -5.37
CA VAL A 43 -1.47 -1.48 -5.54
C VAL A 43 -2.09 -1.50 -4.14
N THR A 44 -2.81 -0.42 -3.81
CA THR A 44 -3.38 -0.19 -2.49
C THR A 44 -4.68 0.58 -2.60
N THR A 45 -5.43 0.65 -1.50
CA THR A 45 -6.59 1.55 -1.40
C THR A 45 -6.20 2.94 -0.91
N SER A 46 -7.01 3.95 -1.25
CA SER A 46 -6.88 5.32 -0.73
C SER A 46 -6.93 5.37 0.80
N VAL A 47 -7.69 4.46 1.44
CA VAL A 47 -7.77 4.35 2.90
C VAL A 47 -6.42 3.95 3.49
N ARG A 48 -5.78 2.89 2.96
CA ARG A 48 -4.44 2.45 3.41
C ARG A 48 -3.37 3.53 3.26
N LEU A 49 -3.42 4.29 2.16
CA LEU A 49 -2.54 5.43 1.97
C LEU A 49 -2.75 6.50 3.06
N CYS A 50 -4.01 6.90 3.29
CA CYS A 50 -4.36 7.88 4.31
C CYS A 50 -4.00 7.40 5.73
N GLU A 51 -4.23 6.14 6.05
CA GLU A 51 -3.80 5.54 7.33
C GLU A 51 -2.30 5.72 7.54
N SER A 52 -1.50 5.55 6.49
CA SER A 52 -0.05 5.73 6.55
C SER A 52 0.34 7.21 6.73
N LEU A 53 -0.33 8.12 6.02
CA LEU A 53 -0.13 9.58 6.10
C LEU A 53 -0.52 10.18 7.45
N PHE A 54 -1.55 9.66 8.09
CA PHE A 54 -2.12 10.21 9.33
C PHE A 54 -1.88 9.34 10.58
N ALA A 55 -1.10 8.26 10.46
CA ALA A 55 -0.72 7.43 11.60
C ALA A 55 0.27 8.15 12.52
N ASN A 56 0.27 7.73 13.78
CA ASN A 56 1.26 8.11 14.80
C ASN A 56 2.06 6.90 15.33
N ARG A 57 1.94 5.74 14.68
CA ARG A 57 2.67 4.52 15.02
C ARG A 57 3.83 4.32 14.05
N PRO A 58 5.06 4.06 14.53
CA PRO A 58 6.23 3.89 13.68
C PRO A 58 6.03 2.87 12.56
N SER A 59 5.36 1.74 12.83
CA SER A 59 5.11 0.69 11.84
C SER A 59 4.32 1.17 10.62
N ALA A 60 3.21 1.89 10.83
CA ALA A 60 2.40 2.43 9.74
C ALA A 60 3.10 3.59 9.00
N CYS A 61 3.85 4.41 9.73
CA CYS A 61 4.60 5.53 9.16
C CYS A 61 5.82 5.10 8.34
N ARG A 62 6.27 3.83 8.42
CA ARG A 62 7.40 3.35 7.62
C ARG A 62 7.16 3.59 6.14
N LYS A 63 5.95 3.36 5.62
CA LYS A 63 5.60 3.58 4.19
C LYS A 63 5.89 5.00 3.67
N LEU A 64 5.91 6.01 4.55
CA LEU A 64 6.07 7.41 4.17
C LEU A 64 7.35 7.70 3.39
N HIS A 65 8.46 7.03 3.72
CA HIS A 65 9.73 7.29 3.04
C HIS A 65 9.66 6.96 1.54
N ASN A 66 8.94 5.90 1.17
CA ASN A 66 8.72 5.51 -0.22
C ASN A 66 7.63 6.35 -0.89
N ILE A 67 6.58 6.78 -0.16
CA ILE A 67 5.56 7.69 -0.68
C ILE A 67 6.17 9.03 -1.14
N THR A 68 7.11 9.59 -0.39
CA THR A 68 7.72 10.90 -0.72
C THR A 68 8.49 10.94 -2.04
N ARG A 69 8.82 9.76 -2.59
CA ARG A 69 9.58 9.58 -3.84
C ARG A 69 8.79 8.87 -4.92
N SER A 70 7.48 8.70 -4.74
CA SER A 70 6.62 7.99 -5.68
C SER A 70 5.70 8.93 -6.45
N VAL A 71 5.12 8.39 -7.52
CA VAL A 71 3.94 8.97 -8.17
C VAL A 71 2.72 8.23 -7.62
N VAL A 72 1.73 8.97 -7.12
CA VAL A 72 0.48 8.39 -6.60
C VAL A 72 -0.61 8.57 -7.64
N LEU A 73 -1.22 7.46 -8.05
CA LEU A 73 -2.37 7.42 -8.95
C LEU A 73 -3.61 7.04 -8.15
N PHE A 74 -4.61 7.92 -8.13
CA PHE A 74 -5.91 7.61 -7.56
C PHE A 74 -6.83 7.13 -8.67
N ASP A 75 -7.12 5.83 -8.64
CA ASP A 75 -8.29 5.34 -9.34
C ASP A 75 -9.54 5.81 -8.58
N GLU A 76 -10.63 6.06 -9.30
CA GLU A 76 -11.89 6.54 -8.72
C GLU A 76 -11.79 7.91 -8.01
N VAL A 77 -11.03 8.86 -8.58
CA VAL A 77 -10.86 10.23 -8.04
C VAL A 77 -12.18 10.96 -7.77
N GLN A 78 -13.26 10.60 -8.47
CA GLN A 78 -14.60 11.15 -8.25
C GLN A 78 -15.19 10.81 -6.86
N THR A 79 -14.61 9.86 -6.15
CA THR A 79 -15.00 9.52 -4.76
C THR A 79 -14.43 10.51 -3.74
N LEU A 80 -13.41 11.28 -4.13
CA LEU A 80 -12.85 12.33 -3.28
C LEU A 80 -13.75 13.56 -3.24
N PRO A 81 -13.69 14.37 -2.17
CA PRO A 81 -14.33 15.68 -2.15
C PRO A 81 -13.92 16.50 -3.38
N ALA A 82 -14.88 17.09 -4.10
CA ALA A 82 -14.64 17.77 -5.37
C ALA A 82 -13.55 18.87 -5.28
N GLN A 83 -13.42 19.51 -4.12
CA GLN A 83 -12.41 20.53 -3.84
C GLN A 83 -10.96 20.00 -3.88
N LEU A 84 -10.76 18.70 -3.68
CA LEU A 84 -9.45 18.05 -3.75
C LEU A 84 -9.19 17.41 -5.13
N ALA A 85 -10.25 17.10 -5.88
CA ALA A 85 -10.17 16.43 -7.18
C ALA A 85 -10.00 17.40 -8.36
N ILE A 86 -10.48 18.64 -8.23
CA ILE A 86 -10.41 19.65 -9.29
C ILE A 86 -9.15 20.51 -9.07
N PRO A 87 -8.15 20.46 -9.96
CA PRO A 87 -6.99 21.35 -9.88
C PRO A 87 -7.44 22.81 -10.02
N THR A 88 -6.83 23.71 -9.23
CA THR A 88 -7.07 25.16 -9.33
C THR A 88 -6.00 25.82 -10.19
#